data_AF-A0A8S3GPF2-F1
#
_entry.id   AF-A0A8S3GPF2-F1
#
_cell.length_a   1.000
_cell.length_b   1.000
_cell.length_c   1.000
_cell.angle_alpha   90.00
_cell.angle_beta   90.00
_cell.angle_gamma   90.00
#
_symmetry.space_group_name_H-M   'P 1'
#
loop_
_entity.id
_entity.type
_entity.pdbx_description
1 polymer ?
#
loop_
_entity_poly.entity_id
_entity_poly.type
_entity_poly.pdbx_seq_one_letter_code
_entity_poly.pdbx_strand_id
1 'polypeptide(L)'
;EVKFNHSIDTIQAVARAGQRWVLISDGKIINAERHAAGGFARGHVSIKTAGRILIIDFQNENLLARFDDGEIVASVSDLITLVEQDSAEPLATEIIKYGYRVSGLVLPAPERLTTPQALRYIGLKAF
;
A
#
# COMPACT_ATOMS: atom_id res chain seq x y z
N GLU A 1 -31.89 -13.08 7.80
CA GLU A 1 -31.07 -11.88 8.05
C GLU A 1 -29.65 -12.13 7.57
N VAL A 2 -29.23 -11.42 6.52
CA VAL A 2 -27.84 -11.46 6.04
C VAL A 2 -27.05 -10.49 6.91
N LYS A 3 -26.17 -11.00 7.77
CA LYS A 3 -25.24 -10.19 8.55
C LYS A 3 -24.16 -9.69 7.59
N PHE A 4 -24.30 -8.47 7.09
CA PHE A 4 -23.22 -7.78 6.39
C PHE A 4 -22.09 -7.51 7.40
N ASN A 5 -20.97 -8.20 7.24
CA ASN A 5 -19.74 -7.87 7.94
C ASN A 5 -19.18 -6.59 7.27
N HIS A 6 -19.63 -5.43 7.74
CA HIS A 6 -19.59 -4.14 7.00
C HIS A 6 -18.19 -3.74 6.51
N SER A 7 -17.12 -4.08 7.23
CA SER A 7 -15.75 -3.62 6.89
C SER A 7 -15.17 -4.28 5.64
N ILE A 8 -15.38 -5.59 5.45
CA ILE A 8 -14.87 -6.32 4.27
C ILE A 8 -15.61 -5.86 3.00
N ASP A 9 -16.89 -5.52 3.13
CA ASP A 9 -17.72 -5.07 2.01
C ASP A 9 -17.29 -3.69 1.50
N THR A 10 -16.96 -2.75 2.39
CA THR A 10 -16.50 -1.40 2.02
C THR A 10 -15.22 -1.42 1.20
N ILE A 11 -14.21 -2.19 1.63
CA ILE A 11 -12.91 -2.28 0.92
C ILE A 11 -13.09 -2.91 -0.46
N GLN A 12 -13.91 -3.95 -0.55
CA GLN A 12 -14.24 -4.60 -1.82
C GLN A 12 -15.02 -3.66 -2.74
N ALA A 13 -15.95 -2.86 -2.21
CA ALA A 13 -16.68 -1.86 -2.97
C ALA A 13 -15.74 -0.76 -3.52
N VAL A 14 -14.81 -0.24 -2.71
CA VAL A 14 -13.80 0.74 -3.15
C VAL A 14 -12.87 0.15 -4.20
N ALA A 15 -12.42 -1.09 -4.01
CA ALA A 15 -11.57 -1.78 -4.98
C ALA A 15 -12.29 -1.94 -6.32
N ARG A 16 -13.54 -2.40 -6.33
CA ARG A 16 -14.36 -2.55 -7.55
C ARG A 16 -14.61 -1.22 -8.25
N ALA A 17 -15.01 -0.19 -7.51
CA ALA A 17 -15.29 1.12 -8.09
C ALA A 17 -14.06 1.76 -8.74
N GLY A 18 -12.88 1.53 -8.17
CA GLY A 18 -11.61 2.09 -8.66
C GLY A 18 -10.81 1.19 -9.59
N GLN A 19 -11.33 0.03 -10.00
CA GLN A 19 -10.57 -1.01 -10.74
C GLN A 19 -9.24 -1.37 -10.06
N ARG A 20 -9.27 -1.47 -8.72
CA ARG A 20 -8.13 -1.74 -7.86
C ARG A 20 -8.12 -3.22 -7.45
N TRP A 21 -6.94 -3.73 -7.13
CA TRP A 21 -6.75 -5.04 -6.53
C TRP A 21 -6.59 -4.89 -5.02
N VAL A 22 -7.25 -5.77 -4.26
CA VAL A 22 -7.02 -5.85 -2.81
C VAL A 22 -5.76 -6.66 -2.59
N LEU A 23 -4.71 -5.99 -2.11
CA LEU A 23 -3.46 -6.64 -1.73
C LEU A 23 -3.60 -7.35 -0.38
N ILE A 24 -4.17 -6.65 0.60
CA ILE A 24 -4.53 -7.19 1.92
C ILE A 24 -5.83 -6.53 2.39
N SER A 25 -6.68 -7.28 3.09
CA SER A 25 -7.96 -6.78 3.64
C SER A 25 -7.99 -6.72 5.17
N ASP A 26 -6.95 -7.21 5.84
CA ASP A 26 -6.88 -7.30 7.31
C ASP A 26 -5.42 -7.16 7.79
N GLY A 27 -4.95 -5.92 7.82
CA GLY A 27 -3.60 -5.56 8.26
C GLY A 27 -3.62 -4.87 9.63
N LYS A 28 -2.56 -5.08 10.42
CA LYS A 28 -2.22 -4.22 11.56
C LYS A 28 -0.81 -3.67 11.38
N ILE A 29 -0.65 -2.36 11.47
CA ILE A 29 0.68 -1.75 11.49
C ILE A 29 1.40 -2.17 12.76
N ILE A 30 2.53 -2.86 12.61
CA ILE A 30 3.38 -3.32 13.72
C ILE A 30 4.72 -2.60 13.79
N ASN A 31 5.12 -1.91 12.73
CA ASN A 31 6.27 -1.02 12.71
C ASN A 31 6.08 0.07 11.65
N ALA A 32 6.57 1.28 11.92
CA ALA A 32 6.59 2.38 10.96
C ALA A 32 7.85 3.22 11.20
N GLU A 33 8.90 2.95 10.45
CA GLU A 33 10.18 3.63 10.55
C GLU A 33 10.25 4.75 9.51
N ARG A 34 10.71 5.93 9.93
CA ARG A 34 10.83 7.12 9.09
C ARG A 34 12.12 7.86 9.41
N HIS A 35 12.80 8.29 8.37
CA HIS A 35 13.90 9.22 8.48
C HIS A 35 13.89 10.20 7.31
N ALA A 36 14.30 11.44 7.56
CA ALA A 36 14.51 12.41 6.51
C ALA A 36 15.90 12.21 5.89
N ALA A 37 15.97 12.00 4.58
CA ALA A 37 17.23 11.87 3.85
C ALA A 37 17.11 12.52 2.47
N GLY A 38 18.06 13.41 2.14
CA GLY A 38 18.11 14.07 0.83
C GLY A 38 16.90 14.93 0.49
N GLY A 39 16.16 15.42 1.49
CA GLY A 39 14.92 16.18 1.29
C GLY A 39 13.66 15.32 1.16
N PHE A 40 13.77 14.00 1.31
CA PHE A 40 12.64 13.07 1.23
C PHE A 40 12.41 12.34 2.56
N ALA A 41 11.15 12.00 2.84
CA ALA A 41 10.79 11.09 3.92
C ALA A 41 10.96 9.65 3.44
N ARG A 42 11.97 8.94 3.92
CA ARG A 42 12.25 7.55 3.56
C ARG A 42 11.98 6.63 4.73
N GLY A 43 11.62 5.39 4.43
CA GLY A 43 11.42 4.38 5.45
C GLY A 43 10.63 3.19 4.96
N HIS A 44 10.12 2.42 5.92
CA HIS A 44 9.25 1.30 5.63
C HIS A 44 8.19 1.14 6.72
N VAL A 45 7.07 0.54 6.33
CA VAL A 45 6.00 0.13 7.25
C VAL A 45 5.87 -1.38 7.20
N SER A 46 5.78 -2.01 8.37
CA SER A 46 5.51 -3.45 8.50
C SER A 46 4.07 -3.67 8.96
N ILE A 47 3.37 -4.53 8.24
CA ILE A 47 1.95 -4.78 8.39
C ILE A 47 1.75 -6.27 8.65
N LYS A 48 1.33 -6.61 9.86
CA LYS A 48 1.00 -7.99 10.20
C LYS A 48 -0.37 -8.36 9.63
N THR A 49 -0.41 -9.47 8.92
CA THR A 49 -1.65 -10.14 8.48
C THR A 49 -1.81 -11.47 9.23
N ALA A 50 -2.85 -12.25 8.90
CA ALA A 50 -3.10 -13.55 9.54
C ALA A 50 -1.97 -14.58 9.38
N GLY A 51 -1.16 -14.48 8.32
CA GLY A 51 -0.13 -15.49 8.02
C GLY A 51 1.26 -14.95 7.68
N ARG A 52 1.38 -13.68 7.26
CA ARG A 52 2.63 -13.09 6.77
C ARG A 52 2.76 -11.63 7.20
N ILE A 53 3.96 -11.08 7.10
CA ILE A 53 4.19 -9.64 7.28
C ILE A 53 4.38 -9.01 5.90
N LEU A 54 3.53 -8.05 5.57
CA LEU A 54 3.71 -7.20 4.40
C LEU A 54 4.60 -6.01 4.79
N ILE A 55 5.67 -5.80 4.04
CA ILE A 55 6.60 -4.68 4.20
C ILE A 55 6.41 -3.76 3.00
N ILE A 56 6.15 -2.47 3.27
CA ILE A 56 6.06 -1.44 2.24
C ILE A 56 7.19 -0.43 2.45
N ASP A 57 8.13 -0.35 1.51
CA ASP A 57 9.12 0.74 1.48
C ASP A 57 8.51 1.98 0.83
N PHE A 58 8.87 3.15 1.31
CA PHE A 58 8.39 4.42 0.77
C PHE A 58 9.48 5.49 0.71
N GLN A 59 9.30 6.43 -0.22
CA GLN A 59 9.96 7.72 -0.26
C GLN A 59 8.90 8.79 -0.57
N ASN A 60 8.40 9.48 0.44
CA ASN A 60 7.15 10.27 0.42
C ASN A 60 5.91 9.43 0.05
N GLU A 61 5.96 8.66 -1.02
CA GLU A 61 4.95 7.72 -1.48
C GLU A 61 5.39 6.26 -1.36
N ASN A 62 4.43 5.33 -1.30
CA ASN A 62 4.70 3.88 -1.25
C ASN A 62 5.33 3.40 -2.57
N LEU A 63 6.49 2.77 -2.50
CA LEU A 63 7.30 2.38 -3.67
C LEU A 63 7.26 0.88 -3.96
N LEU A 64 7.39 0.04 -2.94
CA LEU A 64 7.54 -1.40 -3.08
C LEU A 64 6.83 -2.10 -1.94
N ALA A 65 5.93 -3.01 -2.28
CA ALA A 65 5.29 -3.92 -1.33
C ALA A 65 5.84 -5.33 -1.54
N ARG A 66 6.35 -5.93 -0.46
CA ARG A 66 6.83 -7.32 -0.45
C ARG A 66 6.43 -8.02 0.84
N PHE A 67 6.30 -9.34 0.80
CA PHE A 67 6.23 -10.13 2.01
C PHE A 67 7.61 -10.34 2.64
N ASP A 68 7.62 -10.78 3.89
CA ASP A 68 8.80 -11.01 4.73
C ASP A 68 9.73 -12.12 4.21
N ASP A 69 9.25 -13.01 3.36
CA ASP A 69 10.06 -13.99 2.63
C ASP A 69 10.65 -13.46 1.30
N GLY A 70 10.38 -12.20 0.97
CA GLY A 70 10.92 -11.52 -0.20
C GLY A 70 10.02 -11.54 -1.45
N GLU A 71 8.84 -12.16 -1.40
CA GLU A 71 7.89 -12.12 -2.52
C GLU A 71 7.41 -10.67 -2.78
N ILE A 72 7.76 -10.11 -3.93
CA ILE A 72 7.29 -8.79 -4.37
C ILE A 72 5.87 -8.92 -4.91
N VAL A 73 4.96 -8.11 -4.39
CA VAL A 73 3.52 -8.17 -4.70
C VAL A 73 2.99 -6.91 -5.36
N ALA A 74 3.68 -5.78 -5.21
CA ALA A 74 3.42 -4.56 -5.98
C ALA A 74 4.65 -3.65 -5.96
N SER A 75 4.81 -2.85 -7.00
CA SER A 75 5.82 -1.78 -7.03
C SER A 75 5.34 -0.61 -7.88
N VAL A 76 5.95 0.55 -7.68
CA VAL A 76 5.83 1.66 -8.63
C VAL A 76 6.22 1.19 -10.05
N SER A 77 5.51 1.61 -11.10
CA SER A 77 4.59 2.76 -11.18
C SER A 77 3.16 2.55 -10.68
N ASP A 78 2.77 1.34 -10.26
CA ASP A 78 1.42 1.11 -9.72
C ASP A 78 1.21 1.93 -8.44
N LEU A 79 0.00 2.43 -8.23
CA LEU A 79 -0.32 3.17 -7.01
C LEU A 79 -0.62 2.18 -5.89
N ILE A 80 0.29 2.09 -4.93
CA ILE A 80 0.10 1.35 -3.69
C ILE A 80 -0.47 2.31 -2.65
N THR A 81 -1.67 2.03 -2.15
CA THR A 81 -2.30 2.84 -1.10
C THR A 81 -2.73 1.99 0.08
N LEU A 82 -2.53 2.53 1.27
CA LEU A 82 -3.12 2.00 2.48
C LEU A 82 -4.39 2.79 2.79
N VAL A 83 -5.43 2.09 3.24
CA VAL A 83 -6.68 2.69 3.69
C VAL A 83 -6.98 2.21 5.10
N GLU A 84 -7.61 3.06 5.91
CA GLU A 84 -8.18 2.66 7.19
C GLU A 84 -9.31 1.63 6.95
N GLN A 85 -9.38 0.59 7.78
CA GLN A 85 -10.16 -0.61 7.49
C GLN A 85 -11.69 -0.40 7.58
N ASP A 86 -12.15 0.53 8.40
CA ASP A 86 -13.57 0.79 8.62
C ASP A 86 -14.10 1.90 7.72
N SER A 87 -13.35 3.01 7.57
CA SER A 87 -13.76 4.16 6.76
C SER A 87 -13.35 4.08 5.29
N ALA A 88 -12.37 3.23 4.97
CA ALA A 88 -11.68 3.19 3.68
C ALA A 88 -11.02 4.52 3.26
N GLU A 89 -10.79 5.42 4.21
CA GLU A 89 -10.04 6.66 3.96
C GLU A 89 -8.56 6.35 3.70
N PRO A 90 -7.94 7.00 2.69
CA PRO A 90 -6.53 6.79 2.39
C PRO A 90 -5.64 7.33 3.50
N LEU A 91 -4.61 6.56 3.83
CA LEU A 91 -3.60 6.92 4.81
C LEU A 91 -2.32 7.38 4.10
N ALA A 92 -1.97 8.65 4.28
CA ALA A 92 -0.71 9.19 3.82
C ALA A 92 0.48 8.62 4.62
N THR A 93 1.66 8.51 4.01
CA THR A 93 2.82 7.85 4.63
C THR A 93 3.27 8.55 5.92
N GLU A 94 2.98 9.84 6.06
CA GLU A 94 3.31 10.70 7.19
C GLU A 94 2.45 10.43 8.43
N ILE A 95 1.21 9.96 8.22
CA ILE A 95 0.24 9.79 9.31
C ILE A 95 0.12 8.34 9.81
N ILE A 96 0.69 7.37 9.08
CA ILE A 96 0.68 5.96 9.47
C ILE A 96 1.39 5.76 10.81
N LYS A 97 0.75 5.06 11.75
CA LYS A 97 1.32 4.79 13.08
C LYS A 97 1.08 3.36 13.50
N TYR A 98 1.88 2.90 14.46
CA TYR A 98 1.69 1.61 15.10
C TYR A 98 0.24 1.44 15.56
N GLY A 99 -0.31 0.24 15.35
CA GLY A 99 -1.65 -0.14 15.82
C GLY A 99 -2.78 0.13 14.83
N TYR A 100 -2.56 0.94 13.77
CA TYR A 100 -3.59 1.20 12.77
C TYR A 100 -4.04 -0.09 12.09
N ARG A 101 -5.36 -0.18 11.85
CA ARG A 101 -6.01 -1.27 11.13
C ARG A 101 -6.18 -0.82 9.69
N VAL A 102 -5.58 -1.58 8.77
CA VAL A 102 -5.43 -1.12 7.39
C VAL A 102 -5.75 -2.21 6.40
N SER A 103 -6.17 -1.76 5.23
CA SER A 103 -6.16 -2.56 4.01
C SER A 103 -5.22 -1.96 2.98
N GLY A 104 -4.60 -2.82 2.19
CA GLY A 104 -3.72 -2.43 1.10
C GLY A 104 -4.43 -2.61 -0.23
N LEU A 105 -4.41 -1.57 -1.03
CA LEU A 105 -4.97 -1.56 -2.38
C LEU A 105 -3.87 -1.22 -3.38
N VAL A 106 -3.95 -1.83 -4.56
CA VAL A 106 -3.06 -1.56 -5.68
C VAL A 106 -3.90 -1.14 -6.87
N LEU A 107 -3.56 0.00 -7.48
CA LEU A 107 -4.16 0.43 -8.73
C LEU A 107 -3.11 0.28 -9.84
N PRO A 108 -3.46 -0.39 -10.95
CA PRO A 108 -2.59 -0.42 -12.13
C PRO A 108 -2.24 0.99 -12.59
N ALA A 109 -0.97 1.19 -12.89
CA ALA A 109 -0.51 2.40 -13.55
C ALA A 109 -1.20 2.53 -14.93
N PRO A 110 -1.64 3.73 -15.31
CA PRO A 110 -2.06 4.01 -16.67
C PRO A 110 -0.96 3.62 -17.67
N GLU A 111 -1.31 3.14 -18.86
CA GLU A 111 -0.35 2.65 -19.88
C GLU A 111 0.78 3.65 -20.20
N ARG A 112 0.48 4.95 -20.15
CA ARG A 112 1.47 6.02 -20.37
C ARG A 112 2.60 6.02 -19.34
N LEU A 113 2.34 5.54 -18.13
CA LEU A 113 3.29 5.47 -17.02
C LEU A 113 4.09 4.16 -17.00
N THR A 114 3.67 3.15 -17.77
CA THR A 114 4.38 1.86 -17.85
C THR A 114 5.32 1.75 -19.05
N THR A 115 5.43 2.82 -19.87
CA THR A 115 6.36 2.85 -20.99
C THR A 115 7.82 2.76 -20.51
N PRO A 116 8.75 2.16 -21.30
CA PRO A 116 10.16 2.12 -20.94
C PRO A 116 10.78 3.50 -20.66
N GLN A 117 10.27 4.55 -21.32
CA GLN A 117 10.69 5.92 -21.06
C GLN A 117 10.21 6.43 -19.70
N ALA A 118 8.93 6.25 -19.36
CA ALA A 118 8.39 6.67 -18.09
C ALA A 118 9.07 5.95 -16.92
N LEU A 119 9.25 4.62 -17.03
CA LEU A 119 9.86 3.80 -15.99
C LEU A 119 11.31 4.19 -15.65
N ARG A 120 12.03 4.93 -16.51
CA ARG A 120 13.33 5.51 -16.14
C ARG A 120 13.24 6.55 -15.03
N TYR A 121 12.09 7.19 -14.87
CA TYR A 121 11.87 8.29 -13.92
C TYR A 121 10.96 7.91 -12.77
N ILE A 122 9.99 7.02 -13.01
CA ILE A 122 8.97 6.64 -12.01
C ILE A 122 8.98 5.15 -11.66
N GLY A 123 9.86 4.36 -12.30
CA GLY A 123 10.07 2.97 -11.93
C GLY A 123 10.98 2.85 -10.71
N LEU A 124 10.99 1.68 -10.09
CA LEU A 124 11.71 1.42 -8.84
C LEU A 124 13.21 1.79 -8.91
N LYS A 125 13.86 1.67 -10.08
CA LYS A 125 15.28 2.01 -10.27
C LYS A 125 15.59 3.52 -10.19
N ALA A 126 14.57 4.37 -10.15
CA ALA A 126 14.74 5.82 -10.06
C ALA A 126 14.83 6.35 -8.62
N PHE A 127 14.63 5.49 -7.61
CA PHE A 127 14.58 5.82 -6.18
C PHE A 127 15.69 5.13 -5.38
#